data_AF-A0AAN8ZXM9-F1
#
_entry.id   AF-A0AAN8ZXM9-F1
#
_cell.length_a   1.000
_cell.length_b   1.000
_cell.length_c   1.000
_cell.angle_alpha   90.00
_cell.angle_beta   90.00
_cell.angle_gamma   90.00
#
_symmetry.space_group_name_H-M   'P 1'
#
loop_
_entity.id
_entity.type
_entity.pdbx_description
1 polymer ?
#
loop_
_entity_poly.entity_id
_entity_poly.type
_entity_poly.pdbx_seq_one_letter_code
_entity_poly.pdbx_strand_id
1 'polypeptide(L)'
;MQILTCWKVVERRVQALHVAEQPFACYLCLYPTNSANHLETHLRCHAGERPYRCALCPYSSDVKERVRRHFYTHTGYKPFHCPHCPYRAVQNSDLKTHLRIHTGERPYACRYPDCSYASTNSSNLKKHLQIHHIHQTF
;
A
#
# COMPACT_ATOMS: atom_id res chain seq x y z
N MET A 1 -34.28 -10.76 -29.09
CA MET A 1 -33.49 -9.84 -28.23
C MET A 1 -33.79 -10.16 -26.78
N GLN A 2 -32.84 -10.72 -26.03
CA GLN A 2 -32.86 -10.82 -24.57
C GLN A 2 -31.49 -11.35 -24.11
N ILE A 3 -30.63 -10.44 -23.64
CA ILE A 3 -29.32 -10.76 -23.05
C ILE A 3 -29.52 -10.84 -21.54
N LEU A 4 -29.89 -12.00 -21.02
CA LEU A 4 -29.92 -12.25 -19.57
C LEU A 4 -29.75 -13.75 -19.31
N THR A 5 -28.51 -14.24 -19.13
CA THR A 5 -28.19 -15.44 -18.31
C THR A 5 -26.67 -15.74 -18.23
N CYS A 6 -25.83 -14.76 -17.85
CA CYS A 6 -24.46 -15.08 -17.39
C CYS A 6 -24.33 -15.07 -15.85
N TRP A 7 -25.41 -14.78 -15.11
CA TRP A 7 -25.38 -14.62 -13.66
C TRP A 7 -25.51 -15.93 -12.87
N LYS A 8 -25.94 -17.05 -13.48
CA LYS A 8 -26.32 -18.26 -12.73
C LYS A 8 -25.25 -19.34 -12.58
N VAL A 9 -23.99 -19.11 -12.99
CA VAL A 9 -22.92 -20.14 -12.88
C VAL A 9 -21.98 -19.92 -11.69
N VAL A 10 -22.14 -18.85 -10.91
CA VAL A 10 -21.22 -18.52 -9.80
C VAL A 10 -21.59 -19.24 -8.47
N GLU A 11 -22.76 -19.86 -8.36
CA GLU A 11 -23.32 -20.28 -7.05
C GLU A 11 -22.87 -21.65 -6.49
N ARG A 12 -21.92 -22.39 -7.08
CA ARG A 12 -21.61 -23.76 -6.60
C ARG A 12 -20.16 -24.07 -6.22
N ARG A 13 -19.30 -23.07 -5.97
CA ARG A 13 -17.94 -23.31 -5.46
C ARG A 13 -17.49 -22.34 -4.36
N VAL A 14 -18.41 -21.82 -3.55
CA VAL A 14 -18.06 -21.00 -2.37
C VAL A 14 -18.72 -21.57 -1.12
N GLN A 15 -18.47 -22.84 -0.84
CA GLN A 15 -18.73 -23.42 0.48
C GLN A 15 -17.46 -24.12 0.96
N ALA A 16 -17.06 -23.77 2.19
CA ALA A 16 -15.93 -24.27 2.96
C ALA A 16 -14.56 -23.63 2.66
N LEU A 17 -14.31 -22.47 3.29
CA LEU A 17 -13.07 -22.10 4.01
C LEU A 17 -13.41 -20.81 4.77
N HIS A 18 -13.34 -20.81 6.11
CA HIS A 18 -13.74 -19.73 7.02
C HIS A 18 -13.61 -18.28 6.44
N VAL A 19 -14.72 -17.76 5.91
CA VAL A 19 -14.83 -16.46 5.25
C VAL A 19 -15.11 -15.39 6.30
N ALA A 20 -14.15 -14.52 6.58
CA ALA A 20 -14.48 -13.17 7.00
C ALA A 20 -15.02 -12.45 5.75
N GLU A 21 -16.27 -11.99 5.80
CA GLU A 21 -17.06 -11.51 4.67
C GLU A 21 -16.31 -10.48 3.79
N GLN A 22 -15.82 -10.93 2.64
CA GLN A 22 -15.25 -10.07 1.58
C GLN A 22 -15.97 -10.41 0.27
N PRO A 23 -16.99 -9.63 -0.13
CA PRO A 23 -17.85 -9.97 -1.28
C PRO A 23 -17.16 -9.87 -2.65
N PHE A 24 -15.98 -9.26 -2.73
CA PHE A 24 -15.27 -9.04 -3.99
C PHE A 24 -13.85 -9.61 -3.92
N ALA A 25 -13.47 -10.45 -4.89
CA ALA A 25 -12.11 -10.97 -5.00
C ALA A 25 -11.64 -10.89 -6.44
N CYS A 26 -10.36 -10.60 -6.63
CA CYS A 26 -9.75 -10.64 -7.95
C CYS A 26 -9.65 -12.08 -8.44
N TYR A 27 -10.23 -12.40 -9.59
CA TYR A 27 -10.15 -13.76 -10.14
C TYR A 27 -8.75 -14.13 -10.66
N LEU A 28 -7.88 -13.14 -10.92
CA LEU A 28 -6.53 -13.35 -11.45
C LEU A 28 -5.49 -13.65 -10.35
N CYS A 29 -5.62 -13.03 -9.18
CA CYS A 29 -4.65 -13.19 -8.09
C CYS A 29 -5.28 -13.45 -6.72
N LEU A 30 -6.60 -13.63 -6.66
CA LEU A 30 -7.38 -13.84 -5.44
C LEU A 30 -7.25 -12.73 -4.40
N TYR A 31 -6.81 -11.54 -4.81
CA TYR A 31 -6.75 -10.36 -3.95
C TYR A 31 -8.14 -10.06 -3.36
N PRO A 32 -8.30 -10.12 -2.03
CA PRO A 32 -9.58 -9.88 -1.39
C PRO A 32 -9.85 -8.38 -1.24
N THR A 33 -11.10 -7.97 -1.44
CA THR A 33 -11.55 -6.60 -1.20
C THR A 33 -13.03 -6.56 -0.79
N ASN A 34 -13.40 -5.56 0.00
CA ASN A 34 -14.78 -5.33 0.42
C ASN A 34 -15.53 -4.37 -0.51
N SER A 35 -14.90 -3.93 -1.61
CA SER A 35 -15.42 -2.87 -2.46
C SER A 35 -15.22 -3.19 -3.94
N ALA A 36 -16.31 -3.16 -4.70
CA ALA A 36 -16.31 -3.35 -6.15
C ALA A 36 -15.45 -2.30 -6.88
N ASN A 37 -15.51 -1.04 -6.47
CA ASN A 37 -14.70 0.04 -7.07
C ASN A 37 -13.19 -0.19 -6.85
N HIS A 38 -12.81 -0.70 -5.67
CA HIS A 38 -11.43 -1.10 -5.42
C HIS A 38 -11.03 -2.32 -6.25
N LEU A 39 -11.94 -3.29 -6.46
CA LEU A 39 -11.67 -4.43 -7.34
C LEU A 39 -11.47 -3.96 -8.79
N GLU A 40 -12.32 -3.10 -9.32
CA GLU A 40 -12.20 -2.55 -10.68
C GLU A 40 -10.87 -1.80 -10.85
N THR A 41 -10.54 -0.94 -9.90
CA THR A 41 -9.26 -0.22 -9.91
C THR A 41 -8.07 -1.18 -9.81
N HIS A 42 -8.18 -2.24 -9.00
CA HIS A 42 -7.17 -3.28 -8.90
C HIS A 42 -6.97 -4.01 -10.24
N LEU A 43 -8.04 -4.35 -10.97
CA LEU A 43 -7.94 -5.04 -12.26
C LEU A 43 -7.12 -4.25 -13.30
N ARG A 44 -7.06 -2.92 -13.19
CA ARG A 44 -6.18 -2.09 -14.04
C ARG A 44 -4.70 -2.42 -13.88
N CYS A 45 -4.27 -2.93 -12.71
CA CYS A 45 -2.88 -3.33 -12.51
C CYS A 45 -2.51 -4.55 -13.36
N HIS A 46 -3.45 -5.47 -13.57
CA HIS A 46 -3.27 -6.64 -14.45
C HIS A 46 -3.26 -6.25 -15.92
N ALA A 47 -4.07 -5.26 -16.32
CA ALA A 47 -4.11 -4.73 -17.68
C ALA A 47 -2.97 -3.75 -18.00
N GLY A 48 -2.21 -3.31 -16.99
CA GLY A 48 -1.21 -2.25 -17.15
C GLY A 48 -1.81 -0.85 -17.39
N GLU A 49 -3.11 -0.68 -17.16
CA GLU A 49 -3.82 0.57 -17.40
C GLU A 49 -3.48 1.62 -16.36
N ARG A 50 -3.02 2.78 -16.82
CA ARG A 50 -2.66 3.94 -15.99
C ARG A 50 -3.30 5.21 -16.56
N PRO A 51 -4.64 5.37 -16.44
CA PRO A 51 -5.38 6.43 -17.10
C PRO A 51 -5.01 7.82 -16.59
N TYR A 52 -4.57 7.93 -15.34
CA TYR A 52 -4.20 9.21 -14.75
C TYR A 52 -2.72 9.50 -15.01
N ARG A 53 -2.42 10.64 -15.63
CA ARG A 53 -1.07 11.06 -15.98
C ARG A 53 -0.70 12.35 -15.25
N CYS A 54 0.56 12.46 -14.85
CA CYS A 54 1.13 13.71 -14.36
C CYS A 54 1.28 14.68 -15.53
N ALA A 55 0.96 15.96 -15.31
CA ALA A 55 1.11 17.00 -16.32
C ALA A 55 2.57 17.45 -16.51
N LEU A 56 3.47 17.11 -15.58
CA LEU A 56 4.84 17.63 -15.52
C LEU A 56 5.92 16.59 -15.82
N CYS A 57 5.58 15.30 -15.85
CA CYS A 57 6.52 14.24 -16.18
C CYS A 57 5.80 12.98 -16.69
N PRO A 58 6.52 11.97 -17.20
CA PRO A 58 5.93 10.74 -17.72
C PRO A 58 5.20 9.85 -16.70
N TYR A 59 5.17 10.22 -15.41
CA TYR A 59 4.53 9.42 -14.36
C TYR A 59 3.02 9.26 -14.59
N SER A 60 2.52 8.05 -14.40
CA SER A 60 1.10 7.71 -14.50
C SER A 60 0.69 6.65 -13.47
N SER A 61 -0.61 6.63 -13.12
CA SER A 61 -1.19 5.68 -12.17
C SER A 61 -2.59 5.24 -12.59
N ASP A 62 -2.95 4.06 -12.10
CA ASP A 62 -4.28 3.47 -11.99
C ASP A 62 -5.27 4.25 -11.11
N VAL A 63 -4.78 5.10 -10.19
CA VAL A 63 -5.56 5.87 -9.21
C VAL A 63 -5.27 7.36 -9.29
N LYS A 64 -6.31 8.20 -9.33
CA LYS A 64 -6.20 9.66 -9.46
C LYS A 64 -5.45 10.31 -8.29
N GLU A 65 -5.75 9.86 -7.08
CA GLU A 65 -5.16 10.36 -5.83
C GLU A 65 -3.64 10.14 -5.80
N ARG A 66 -3.14 9.06 -6.41
CA ARG A 66 -1.71 8.78 -6.52
C ARG A 66 -1.01 9.81 -7.40
N VAL A 67 -1.61 10.20 -8.53
CA VAL A 67 -1.10 11.26 -9.39
C VAL A 67 -1.16 12.63 -8.71
N ARG A 68 -2.27 12.94 -8.02
CA ARG A 68 -2.39 14.19 -7.24
C ARG A 68 -1.30 14.28 -6.17
N ARG A 69 -1.05 13.19 -5.43
CA ARG A 69 0.03 13.12 -4.44
C ARG A 69 1.40 13.24 -5.08
N HIS A 70 1.62 12.57 -6.21
CA HIS A 70 2.86 12.69 -6.98
C HIS A 70 3.10 14.13 -7.43
N PHE A 71 2.06 14.87 -7.85
CA PHE A 71 2.20 16.27 -8.23
C PHE A 71 2.82 17.15 -7.12
N TYR A 72 2.59 16.81 -5.85
CA TYR A 72 3.20 17.49 -4.71
C TYR A 72 4.73 17.37 -4.66
N THR A 73 5.33 16.37 -5.34
CA THR A 73 6.80 16.27 -5.46
C THR A 73 7.37 17.30 -6.40
N HIS A 74 6.58 17.78 -7.39
CA HIS A 74 7.00 18.85 -8.28
C HIS A 74 6.88 20.22 -7.64
N THR A 75 5.79 20.46 -6.90
CA THR A 75 5.54 21.76 -6.26
C THR A 75 6.22 21.92 -4.91
N GLY A 76 6.74 20.84 -4.33
CA GLY A 76 7.24 20.83 -2.95
C GLY A 76 6.14 20.98 -1.90
N TYR A 77 4.87 20.90 -2.30
CA TYR A 77 3.74 21.05 -1.37
C TYR A 77 3.70 19.90 -0.35
N LYS A 78 3.70 20.24 0.93
CA LYS A 78 3.72 19.27 2.04
C LYS A 78 2.62 19.65 3.03
N PRO A 79 1.40 19.10 2.88
CA PRO A 79 0.23 19.54 3.66
C PRO A 79 0.30 19.17 5.14
N PHE A 80 1.07 18.13 5.48
CA PHE A 80 1.14 17.64 6.87
C PHE A 80 2.36 18.24 7.57
N HIS A 81 2.15 18.90 8.71
CA HIS A 81 3.21 19.57 9.47
C HIS A 81 3.45 18.89 10.81
N CYS A 82 4.71 18.84 11.23
CA CYS A 82 5.06 18.41 12.58
C CYS A 82 4.78 19.56 13.58
N PRO A 83 4.14 19.29 14.73
CA PRO A 83 3.90 20.29 15.76
C PRO A 83 5.15 20.62 16.59
N HIS A 84 6.22 19.81 16.50
CA HIS A 84 7.42 19.93 17.35
C HIS A 84 8.66 20.42 16.61
N CYS A 85 8.66 20.42 15.27
CA CYS A 85 9.82 20.88 14.48
C CYS A 85 9.38 21.34 13.07
N PRO A 86 10.28 21.96 12.29
CA PRO A 86 9.96 22.46 10.94
C PRO A 86 9.63 21.37 9.89
N TYR A 87 9.68 20.08 10.26
CA TYR A 87 9.44 18.98 9.33
C TYR A 87 8.02 18.99 8.78
N ARG A 88 7.91 18.72 7.48
CA ARG A 88 6.63 18.59 6.76
C ARG A 88 6.66 17.35 5.88
N ALA A 89 5.49 16.75 5.69
CA ALA A 89 5.31 15.54 4.91
C ALA A 89 4.22 15.70 3.84
N VAL A 90 4.40 14.93 2.76
CA VAL A 90 3.41 14.80 1.68
C VAL A 90 2.24 13.92 2.12
N GLN A 91 2.48 12.94 3.01
CA GLN A 91 1.48 12.00 3.51
C GLN A 91 1.40 12.01 5.03
N ASN A 92 0.20 11.72 5.56
CA ASN A 92 -0.02 11.60 6.99
C ASN A 92 0.75 10.41 7.61
N SER A 93 0.89 9.29 6.88
CA SER A 93 1.67 8.14 7.34
C SER A 93 3.14 8.48 7.61
N ASP A 94 3.70 9.34 6.75
CA ASP A 94 5.09 9.78 6.85
C ASP A 94 5.24 10.72 8.05
N LEU A 95 4.27 11.62 8.27
CA LEU A 95 4.21 12.43 9.49
C LEU A 95 4.09 11.57 10.75
N LYS A 96 3.15 10.61 10.80
CA LYS A 96 2.99 9.70 11.95
C LYS A 96 4.28 8.95 12.28
N THR A 97 4.97 8.46 11.25
CA THR A 97 6.27 7.80 11.40
C THR A 97 7.32 8.78 11.93
N HIS A 98 7.35 10.01 11.39
CA HIS A 98 8.26 11.05 11.85
C HIS A 98 8.01 11.42 13.31
N LEU A 99 6.76 11.53 13.78
CA LEU A 99 6.45 11.88 15.17
C LEU A 99 7.10 10.93 16.19
N ARG A 100 7.39 9.69 15.80
CA ARG A 100 8.12 8.73 16.65
C ARG A 100 9.53 9.16 17.02
N ILE A 101 10.15 10.08 16.29
CA ILE A 101 11.46 10.63 16.70
C ILE A 101 11.35 11.49 17.95
N HIS A 102 10.19 12.14 18.16
CA HIS A 102 9.95 12.98 19.32
C HIS A 102 9.55 12.14 20.54
N THR A 103 8.90 10.99 20.33
CA THR A 103 8.50 10.08 21.41
C THR A 103 9.54 9.00 21.72
N GLY A 104 10.47 8.74 20.80
CA GLY A 104 11.42 7.62 20.90
C GLY A 104 10.83 6.24 20.56
N GLU A 105 9.56 6.17 20.14
CA GLU A 105 8.86 4.91 19.85
C GLU A 105 9.52 4.14 18.68
N ARG A 106 9.88 2.87 18.89
CA ARG A 106 10.47 1.99 17.87
C ARG A 106 9.71 0.68 17.76
N PRO A 107 8.51 0.67 17.15
CA PRO A 107 7.62 -0.49 17.18
C PRO A 107 8.09 -1.65 16.28
N TYR A 108 9.06 -1.43 15.40
CA TYR A 108 9.55 -2.46 14.48
C TYR A 108 10.88 -3.01 15.00
N ALA A 109 10.80 -4.01 15.88
CA ALA A 109 11.93 -4.73 16.44
C ALA A 109 12.39 -5.87 15.52
N CYS A 110 13.70 -6.14 15.53
CA CYS A 110 14.26 -7.34 14.93
C CYS A 110 13.76 -8.58 15.66
N ARG A 111 13.46 -9.65 14.91
CA ARG A 111 12.96 -10.92 15.44
C ARG A 111 14.08 -11.91 15.78
N TYR A 112 15.33 -11.59 15.46
CA TYR A 112 16.46 -12.48 15.72
C TYR A 112 16.88 -12.35 17.19
N PRO A 113 17.07 -13.47 17.92
CA PRO A 113 17.27 -13.46 19.38
C PRO A 113 18.43 -12.58 19.86
N ASP A 114 19.54 -12.57 19.12
CA ASP A 114 20.76 -11.83 19.49
C ASP A 114 20.84 -10.43 18.87
N CYS A 115 19.70 -9.89 18.41
CA CYS A 115 19.64 -8.58 17.75
C CYS A 115 18.70 -7.61 18.48
N SER A 116 19.26 -6.57 19.09
CA SER A 116 18.50 -5.51 19.77
C SER A 116 18.00 -4.40 18.84
N TYR A 117 18.18 -4.55 17.52
CA TYR A 117 17.82 -3.51 16.56
C TYR A 117 16.30 -3.28 16.54
N ALA A 118 15.89 -2.02 16.71
CA ALA A 118 14.52 -1.59 16.54
C ALA A 118 14.45 -0.25 15.79
N SER A 119 13.40 -0.07 15.00
CA SER A 119 13.25 1.08 14.11
C SER A 119 11.85 1.70 14.16
N THR A 120 11.76 2.95 13.69
CA THR A 120 10.52 3.73 13.65
C THR A 120 9.60 3.35 12.49
N ASN A 121 10.09 2.63 11.48
CA ASN A 121 9.30 2.16 10.34
C ASN A 121 9.72 0.77 9.84
N SER A 122 8.78 0.05 9.22
CA SER A 122 8.99 -1.31 8.71
C SER A 122 10.02 -1.41 7.58
N SER A 123 10.20 -0.35 6.79
CA SER A 123 11.15 -0.34 5.68
C SER A 123 12.59 -0.40 6.18
N ASN A 124 12.90 0.32 7.26
CA ASN A 124 14.20 0.29 7.91
C ASN A 124 14.47 -1.08 8.55
N LEU A 125 13.46 -1.69 9.18
CA LEU A 125 13.58 -3.08 9.66
C LEU A 125 13.84 -4.04 8.50
N LYS A 126 13.11 -3.95 7.39
CA LYS A 126 13.32 -4.82 6.22
C LYS A 126 14.74 -4.70 5.67
N LYS A 127 15.27 -3.48 5.54
CA LYS A 127 16.66 -3.25 5.11
C LYS A 127 17.67 -3.86 6.08
N HIS A 128 17.47 -3.66 7.38
CA HIS A 128 18.31 -4.27 8.40
C HIS A 128 18.30 -5.81 8.30
N LEU A 129 17.12 -6.43 8.20
CA LEU A 129 16.99 -7.87 8.00
C LEU A 129 17.69 -8.34 6.72
N GLN A 130 17.54 -7.59 5.63
CA GLN A 130 18.16 -7.93 4.35
C GLN A 130 19.68 -7.98 4.45
N ILE A 131 20.28 -6.96 5.07
CA ILE A 131 21.73 -6.81 5.16
C ILE A 131 22.33 -7.75 6.20
N HIS A 132 21.72 -7.85 7.39
CA HIS A 132 22.33 -8.51 8.55
C HIS A 132 21.86 -9.94 8.81
N HIS A 133 20.75 -10.37 8.22
CA HIS A 133 20.16 -11.67 8.56
C HIS A 133 19.78 -12.54 7.36
N ILE A 134 19.66 -11.94 6.17
CA ILE A 134 19.37 -12.65 4.92
C ILE A 134 20.63 -12.75 4.06
N HIS A 135 21.39 -11.66 3.89
CA HIS A 135 22.59 -11.61 3.05
C HIS A 135 23.92 -11.69 3.79
N GLN A 136 23.95 -11.90 5.11
CA GLN A 136 25.21 -12.26 5.77
C GLN A 136 25.57 -13.71 5.45
N THR A 137 26.29 -13.86 4.34
CA THR A 137 27.19 -14.96 4.01
C THR A 137 28.56 -14.71 4.67
N PHE A 138 29.07 -15.76 5.33
CA PHE A 138 30.40 -15.94 5.94
C PHE A 138 30.69 -15.20 7.25
#